data_AF-A5CBP0-F1
#
_entry.id   AF-A5CBP0-F1
#
_cell.length_a   1.000
_cell.length_b   1.000
_cell.length_c   1.000
_cell.angle_alpha   90.00
_cell.angle_beta   90.00
_cell.angle_gamma   90.00
#
_symmetry.space_group_name_H-M   'P 1'
#
loop_
_entity.id
_entity.type
_entity.pdbx_description
1 polymer ?
#
loop_
_entity_poly.entity_id
_entity_poly.type
_entity_poly.pdbx_seq_one_letter_code
_entity_poly.pdbx_strand_id
1 'polypeptide(L)' 'MEFKTMSFGAGRRIYPGLGLAMLHLEYFVANLVWSFEWKAAEGDEVDLSEKQEFTIVMKNPLQAHLSTRLK' A
#
# COMPACT_ATOMS: atom_id res chain seq x y z
N MET A 1 12.76 10.14 6.71
CA MET A 1 11.65 11.12 6.61
C MET A 1 10.43 10.44 7.18
N GLU A 2 10.07 10.71 8.43
CA GLU A 2 8.79 10.26 8.98
C GLU A 2 7.71 11.24 8.48
N PHE A 3 6.92 10.84 7.49
CA PHE A 3 5.68 11.54 7.19
C PHE A 3 4.76 11.34 8.40
N LYS A 4 4.53 12.39 9.18
CA LYS A 4 3.55 12.38 10.27
C LYS A 4 2.14 12.39 9.66
N THR A 5 1.72 11.26 9.13
CA THR A 5 0.37 11.07 8.62
C THR A 5 -0.58 10.96 9.82
N MET A 6 -1.64 11.76 9.82
CA MET A 6 -2.68 11.68 10.85
C MET A 6 -3.70 10.56 10.55
N SER A 7 -3.39 9.67 9.60
CA SER A 7 -4.23 8.54 9.18
C SER A 7 -4.58 7.60 10.34
N PHE A 8 -3.70 7.51 11.33
CA PHE A 8 -3.88 6.70 12.55
C PHE A 8 -4.26 7.53 13.78
N GLY A 9 -4.69 8.78 13.58
CA GLY A 9 -4.99 9.72 14.65
C GLY A 9 -3.75 10.31 15.32
N ALA A 10 -3.96 11.05 16.40
CA ALA A 10 -2.89 11.70 17.17
C ALA A 10 -3.28 11.88 18.64
N GLY A 11 -2.27 12.09 19.49
CA GLY A 11 -2.46 12.34 20.92
C GLY A 11 -3.16 11.18 21.62
N ARG A 12 -4.16 11.47 22.46
CA ARG A 12 -4.86 10.48 23.29
C ARG A 12 -5.76 9.53 22.50
N ARG A 13 -6.00 9.78 21.21
CA ARG A 13 -6.82 8.96 20.31
C ARG A 13 -5.99 8.33 19.19
N ILE A 14 -4.67 8.25 19.37
CA ILE A 14 -3.81 7.53 18.43
C ILE A 14 -4.19 6.04 18.44
N TYR A 15 -4.16 5.42 17.26
CA TYR A 15 -4.40 3.99 17.14
C TYR A 15 -3.32 3.22 17.93
N PRO A 16 -3.68 2.41 18.95
CA PRO A 16 -2.70 1.74 19.81
C PRO A 16 -1.88 0.68 19.07
N GLY A 17 -2.38 0.18 17.93
CA GLY A 17 -1.70 -0.79 17.09
C GLY A 17 -0.76 -0.21 16.04
N LEU A 18 -0.50 1.10 16.04
CA LEU A 18 0.30 1.78 15.00
C LEU A 18 1.66 1.11 14.76
N GLY A 19 2.41 0.82 15.84
CA GLY A 19 3.74 0.20 15.72
C GLY A 19 3.69 -1.20 15.11
N LEU A 20 2.70 -2.01 15.50
CA LEU A 20 2.52 -3.36 14.96
C LEU A 20 2.11 -3.32 13.48
N ALA A 21 1.18 -2.42 13.13
CA ALA A 21 0.71 -2.24 11.76
C ALA A 21 1.84 -1.79 10.83
N MET A 22 2.66 -0.82 11.26
CA MET A 22 3.82 -0.36 10.49
C MET A 22 4.84 -1.49 10.28
N LEU A 23 5.19 -2.22 11.35
CA LEU A 23 6.12 -3.35 11.24
C LEU A 23 5.65 -4.40 10.23
N HIS A 24 4.37 -4.77 10.28
CA HIS A 24 3.80 -5.74 9.35
C HIS A 24 3.78 -5.22 7.92
N LEU A 25 3.37 -3.96 7.73
CA LEU A 25 3.29 -3.34 6.41
C LEU A 25 4.67 -3.22 5.77
N GLU A 26 5.66 -2.72 6.51
CA GLU A 26 7.04 -2.58 6.04
C GLU A 26 7.62 -3.93 5.66
N TYR A 27 7.49 -4.94 6.54
CA TYR A 27 7.98 -6.29 6.24
C TYR A 27 7.30 -6.90 5.02
N PHE A 28 5.97 -6.77 4.91
CA PHE A 28 5.21 -7.33 3.79
C PHE A 28 5.58 -6.67 2.47
N VAL A 29 5.59 -5.33 2.41
CA VAL A 29 5.94 -4.58 1.19
C VAL A 29 7.39 -4.81 0.79
N ALA A 30 8.32 -4.85 1.75
CA ALA A 30 9.73 -5.13 1.47
C ALA A 30 9.91 -6.49 0.80
N ASN A 31 9.25 -7.54 1.32
CA ASN A 31 9.33 -8.88 0.72
C ASN A 31 8.70 -8.94 -0.68
N LEU A 32 7.58 -8.26 -0.89
CA LEU A 32 6.90 -8.19 -2.18
C LEU A 32 7.75 -7.49 -3.25
N VAL A 33 8.36 -6.36 -2.91
CA VAL A 33 9.22 -5.61 -3.83
C VAL A 33 10.53 -6.37 -4.07
N TRP A 34 11.08 -7.01 -3.04
CA TRP A 34 12.30 -7.80 -3.16
C TRP A 34 12.11 -9.02 -4.08
N SER A 35 11.00 -9.74 -3.93
CA SER A 35 10.81 -11.04 -4.58
C SER A 35 10.22 -10.96 -5.99
N PHE A 36 9.47 -9.90 -6.30
CA PHE A 36 8.72 -9.78 -7.55
C PHE A 36 9.05 -8.51 -8.31
N GLU A 37 9.15 -8.63 -9.63
CA GLU A 37 9.05 -7.49 -10.54
C GLU A 37 7.57 -7.20 -10.81
N TRP A 38 7.20 -5.92 -10.74
CA TRP A 38 5.83 -5.45 -10.86
C TRP A 38 5.66 -4.73 -12.20
N LYS A 39 4.68 -5.16 -13.00
CA LYS A 39 4.29 -4.52 -14.25
C LYS A 39 2.80 -4.22 -14.22
N ALA A 40 2.39 -3.11 -14.85
CA ALA A 40 0.97 -2.82 -15.05
C ALA A 40 0.33 -3.90 -15.93
N ALA A 41 -0.99 -4.08 -15.81
CA ALA A 41 -1.72 -4.92 -16.74
C ALA A 41 -1.64 -4.37 -18.19
N GLU A 42 -1.55 -5.26 -19.18
CA GLU A 42 -1.48 -4.85 -20.59
C GLU A 42 -2.72 -4.01 -20.95
N GLY A 43 -2.48 -2.80 -21.45
CA GLY A 43 -3.54 -1.87 -21.88
C GLY A 43 -4.05 -0.91 -20.80
N ASP A 44 -3.59 -1.01 -19.54
CA ASP A 44 -4.03 -0.13 -18.46
C ASP A 44 -2.92 0.84 -18.01
N GLU A 45 -3.20 2.14 -18.11
CA GLU A 45 -2.53 3.14 -17.28
C GLU A 45 -3.05 3.03 -15.84
N VAL A 46 -2.16 3.06 -14.86
CA VAL A 46 -2.55 2.99 -13.46
C VAL A 46 -3.31 4.27 -13.07
N ASP A 47 -4.64 4.15 -12.95
CA ASP A 47 -5.51 5.22 -12.47
C ASP A 47 -5.51 5.28 -10.94
N LEU A 48 -4.94 6.35 -10.39
CA LEU A 48 -4.90 6.61 -8.95
C LEU A 48 -6.09 7.44 -8.46
N SER A 49 -7.12 7.67 -9.29
CA SER A 49 -8.32 8.37 -8.87
C SER A 49 -9.04 7.60 -7.75
N GLU A 50 -9.57 8.36 -6.80
CA GLU A 50 -10.14 7.81 -5.56
C GLU A 50 -11.67 7.79 -5.63
N LYS A 51 -12.27 6.85 -4.89
CA LYS A 51 -13.69 6.90 -4.52
C LYS A 51 -13.83 6.68 -3.01
N GLN A 52 -14.82 7.35 -2.44
CA GLN A 52 -15.16 7.19 -1.03
C GLN A 52 -16.18 6.08 -0.84
N GLU A 53 -15.83 5.09 -0.03
CA GLU A 53 -16.75 4.07 0.48
C GLU A 53 -16.75 4.14 2.02
N PHE A 54 -16.62 3.00 2.70
CA PHE A 54 -16.29 2.98 4.13
C PHE A 54 -14.89 3.54 4.40
N THR A 55 -13.98 3.39 3.43
CA THR A 55 -12.64 4.00 3.39
C THR A 55 -12.41 4.66 2.04
N ILE A 56 -11.30 5.38 1.88
CA ILE A 56 -10.86 5.86 0.57
C ILE A 56 -10.21 4.68 -0.16
N VAL A 57 -10.73 4.34 -1.34
CA VAL A 57 -10.25 3.25 -2.18
C VAL A 57 -9.99 3.74 -3.60
N MET A 58 -9.17 3.01 -4.37
CA MET A 58 -8.99 3.30 -5.79
C MET A 58 -10.32 3.11 -6.53
N LYS A 59 -10.66 4.07 -7.39
CA LYS A 59 -11.87 4.03 -8.23
C LYS A 59 -11.86 2.78 -9.11
N ASN A 60 -10.71 2.53 -9.74
CA ASN A 60 -10.42 1.34 -10.52
C ASN A 60 -9.36 0.53 -9.77
N PRO A 61 -9.66 -0.70 -9.31
CA PRO A 61 -8.71 -1.51 -8.55
C PRO A 61 -7.43 -1.79 -9.34
N LEU A 62 -6.26 -1.61 -8.70
CA LEU A 62 -4.96 -1.88 -9.30
C LEU A 62 -4.87 -3.32 -9.84
N GLN A 63 -4.54 -3.46 -11.12
CA GLN A 63 -4.20 -4.72 -11.76
C GLN A 63 -2.69 -4.75 -12.02
N ALA A 64 -2.00 -5.78 -11.52
CA ALA A 64 -0.57 -5.93 -11.66
C ALA A 64 -0.19 -7.35 -12.12
N HIS A 65 0.74 -7.43 -13.07
CA HIS A 65 1.42 -8.67 -13.41
C HIS A 65 2.68 -8.80 -12.55
N LEU A 66 2.73 -9.88 -11.78
CA LEU A 66 3.87 -10.23 -10.95
C LEU A 66 4.68 -11.32 -11.63
N SER A 67 5.96 -11.07 -11.85
CA SER A 67 6.94 -12.09 -12.21
C SER A 67 7.96 -12.23 -11.09
N THR A 68 8.32 -13.46 -10.73
CA THR A 68 9.40 -13.68 -9.77
C THR A 68 10.69 -13.09 -10.33
N ARG A 69 11.44 -12.37 -9.50
CA ARG A 69 12.81 -12.01 -9.84
C ARG A 69 13.65 -13.28 -9.74
N LEU A 70 13.99 -13.90 -10.86
CA LEU A 70 15.01 -14.95 -10.90
C LEU A 70 16.33 -14.33 -10.44
N LYS A 71 16.99 -14.94 -9.45
CA LYS A 71 18.38 -14.65 -9.13
C LYS A 71 19.30 -15.38 -10.09
#